data_AF-A0A2W2L8F6-F1
#
_entry.id   AF-A0A2W2L8F6-F1
#
_cell.length_a   1.000
_cell.length_b   1.000
_cell.length_c   1.000
_cell.angle_alpha   90.00
_cell.angle_beta   90.00
_cell.angle_gamma   90.00
#
_symmetry.space_group_name_H-M   'P 1'
#
loop_
_entity.id
_entity.type
_entity.pdbx_description
1 polymer ?
#
loop_
_entity_poly.entity_id
_entity_poly.type
_entity_poly.pdbx_seq_one_letter_code
_entity_poly.pdbx_strand_id
1 'polypeptide(L)' 'MTGWWAPAGLYGLHVDLGRYSQDRGRWLRQPAARFTCRHGCHITAVGPLKVAALTQHIDEDHARTCPGNQPQNRNARA' A
#
# COMPACT_ATOMS: atom_id res chain seq x y z
N MET A 1 -17.74 13.19 -11.26
CA MET A 1 -16.49 12.98 -10.48
C MET A 1 -16.54 11.56 -9.94
N THR A 2 -16.05 10.62 -10.73
CA THR A 2 -16.13 9.19 -10.43
C THR A 2 -14.90 8.81 -9.63
N GLY A 3 -15.07 8.45 -8.37
CA GLY A 3 -13.96 8.08 -7.48
C GLY A 3 -13.24 6.84 -8.01
N TRP A 4 -12.08 7.05 -8.63
CA TRP A 4 -11.16 6.00 -9.03
C TRP A 4 -10.42 5.50 -7.80
N TRP A 5 -11.01 4.50 -7.14
CA TRP A 5 -10.22 3.57 -6.36
C TRP A 5 -9.21 2.93 -7.32
N ALA A 6 -7.91 3.07 -7.05
CA ALA A 6 -6.88 2.46 -7.87
C ALA A 6 -7.20 0.97 -8.07
N PRO A 7 -7.06 0.42 -9.29
CA PRO A 7 -7.38 -0.96 -9.55
C PRO A 7 -6.60 -1.84 -8.57
N ALA A 8 -7.27 -2.86 -8.04
CA ALA A 8 -6.73 -3.88 -7.14
C ALA A 8 -5.66 -4.77 -7.81
N GLY A 9 -4.77 -4.20 -8.63
CA GLY A 9 -3.70 -4.87 -9.36
C GLY A 9 -2.46 -5.14 -8.51
N LEU A 10 -2.34 -4.52 -7.34
CA LEU A 10 -1.30 -4.84 -6.37
C LEU A 10 -1.74 -6.02 -5.49
N TYR A 11 -1.30 -7.22 -5.87
CA TYR A 11 -1.37 -8.38 -4.99
C TYR A 11 -0.70 -8.03 -3.65
N GLY A 12 -1.51 -7.92 -2.58
CA GLY A 12 -1.05 -7.68 -1.21
C GLY A 12 -1.29 -6.27 -0.64
N LEU A 13 -1.91 -5.33 -1.37
CA LEU A 13 -2.39 -4.07 -0.80
C LEU A 13 -3.78 -4.27 -0.17
N HIS A 14 -3.91 -3.94 1.11
CA HIS A 14 -5.16 -3.99 1.87
C HIS A 14 -5.42 -2.65 2.56
N VAL A 15 -6.62 -2.08 2.38
CA VAL A 15 -7.03 -0.80 2.99
C VAL A 15 -8.24 -1.03 3.90
N ASP A 16 -8.13 -0.59 5.15
CA ASP A 16 -9.22 -0.50 6.13
C ASP A 16 -9.55 0.99 6.32
N LEU A 17 -10.80 1.38 6.06
CA LEU A 17 -11.16 2.80 5.97
C LEU A 17 -11.64 3.40 7.29
N GLY A 18 -11.74 2.61 8.37
CA GLY A 18 -12.42 3.06 9.58
C GLY A 18 -13.88 3.49 9.32
N ARG A 19 -14.56 4.02 10.33
CA ARG A 19 -15.93 4.57 10.20
C ARG A 19 -16.04 5.89 10.93
N TYR A 20 -16.60 6.89 10.26
CA TYR A 20 -17.02 8.14 10.89
C TYR A 20 -18.33 7.92 11.65
N SER A 21 -18.33 8.18 12.96
CA SER A 21 -19.54 8.16 13.79
C SER A 21 -20.17 9.55 13.78
N GLN A 22 -21.36 9.65 13.19
CA GLN A 22 -22.13 10.90 13.20
C GLN A 22 -22.59 11.26 14.62
N ASP A 23 -23.00 10.26 15.43
CA ASP A 23 -23.42 10.42 16.82
C ASP A 23 -22.32 11.03 17.71
N ARG A 24 -21.06 10.60 17.53
CA ARG A 24 -19.91 11.06 18.34
C ARG A 24 -19.06 12.13 17.67
N GLY A 25 -19.42 12.57 16.46
CA GLY A 25 -18.65 13.53 15.67
C GLY A 25 -17.18 13.16 15.44
N ARG A 26 -16.84 11.86 15.42
CA ARG A 26 -15.44 11.41 15.35
C ARG A 26 -15.26 10.10 14.59
N TRP A 27 -14.07 9.91 14.02
CA TRP A 27 -13.63 8.62 13.49
C TRP A 27 -13.40 7.64 14.64
N LEU A 28 -14.07 6.48 14.60
CA LEU A 28 -13.93 5.45 15.63
C LEU A 28 -12.69 4.57 15.43
N ARG A 29 -12.18 4.53 14.20
CA ARG A 29 -10.86 3.99 13.82
C ARG A 29 -10.32 4.87 12.69
N GLN A 30 -9.03 5.17 12.73
CA GLN A 30 -8.36 5.85 11.62
C GLN A 30 -8.23 4.89 10.44
N PRO A 31 -8.26 5.39 9.19
CA PRO A 31 -7.97 4.55 8.04
C PRO A 31 -6.54 4.01 8.15
N ALA A 32 -6.35 2.77 7.73
CA ALA A 32 -5.06 2.10 7.70
C ALA A 32 -4.88 1.35 6.39
N ALA A 33 -3.65 1.29 5.90
CA ALA A 33 -3.29 0.52 4.73
C ALA A 33 -2.08 -0.35 5.04
N ARG A 34 -2.07 -1.57 4.49
CA ARG A 34 -1.01 -2.55 4.63
C ARG A 34 -0.67 -3.08 3.25
N PHE A 35 0.61 -3.07 2.93
CA PHE A 35 1.12 -3.67 1.71
C PHE A 35 2.08 -4.80 2.08
N THR A 36 1.88 -5.96 1.47
CA THR A 36 2.78 -7.11 1.57
C THR A 36 3.18 -7.60 0.19
N CYS A 37 4.46 -7.85 -0.01
CA CYS A 37 4.98 -8.45 -1.24
C CYS A 37 5.51 -9.86 -0.97
N ARG A 38 5.43 -10.75 -1.98
CA ARG A 38 6.01 -12.11 -1.92
C ARG A 38 7.52 -12.14 -1.64
N HIS A 39 8.22 -11.03 -1.87
CA HIS A 39 9.66 -10.88 -1.65
C HIS A 39 10.00 -10.34 -0.25
N GLY A 40 9.02 -10.27 0.67
CA GLY A 40 9.24 -9.89 2.07
C GLY A 40 9.15 -8.38 2.36
N CYS A 41 8.68 -7.56 1.41
CA CYS A 41 8.41 -6.15 1.70
C CYS A 41 7.12 -6.01 2.51
N HIS A 42 7.19 -5.24 3.60
CA HIS A 42 6.04 -4.92 4.45
C HIS A 42 5.99 -3.41 4.67
N ILE A 43 4.91 -2.76 4.24
CA ILE A 43 4.71 -1.33 4.41
C ILE A 43 3.35 -1.11 5.06
N THR A 44 3.29 -0.23 6.07
CA THR A 44 2.05 0.09 6.77
C THR A 44 1.88 1.59 6.92
N ALA A 45 0.64 2.05 6.77
CA ALA A 45 0.26 3.44 6.93
C ALA A 45 -1.01 3.54 7.77
N VAL A 46 -1.09 4.55 8.64
CA VAL A 46 -2.26 4.85 9.48
C VAL A 46 -2.54 6.34 9.40
N GLY A 47 -3.81 6.70 9.26
CA GLY A 47 -4.28 8.06 9.08
C GLY A 47 -4.49 8.42 7.60
N PRO A 48 -5.43 9.35 7.32
CA PRO A 48 -5.94 9.57 5.97
C PRO A 48 -4.85 10.02 4.98
N LEU A 49 -3.99 10.95 5.38
CA LEU A 49 -2.91 11.46 4.52
C LEU A 49 -1.88 10.38 4.17
N LYS A 50 -1.48 9.57 5.17
CA LYS A 50 -0.49 8.50 4.96
C LYS A 50 -1.06 7.37 4.12
N VAL A 51 -2.33 7.01 4.34
CA VAL A 51 -3.01 6.01 3.52
C VAL A 51 -3.11 6.48 2.07
N ALA A 52 -3.54 7.72 1.83
CA ALA A 52 -3.61 8.30 0.49
C ALA A 52 -2.24 8.28 -0.21
N ALA A 53 -1.19 8.77 0.46
CA ALA A 53 0.17 8.77 -0.08
C ALA A 53 0.67 7.35 -0.40
N LEU A 54 0.45 6.39 0.51
CA LEU A 54 0.81 4.99 0.27
C LEU A 54 0.06 4.46 -0.95
N THR A 55 -1.26 4.57 -1.01
CA THR A 55 -2.06 4.04 -2.12
C THR A 55 -1.73 4.69 -3.47
N GLN A 56 -1.24 5.93 -3.48
CA GLN A 56 -0.92 6.67 -4.70
C GLN A 56 0.46 6.32 -5.26
N HIS A 57 1.45 6.05 -4.39
CA HIS A 57 2.86 5.89 -4.82
C HIS A 57 3.41 4.48 -4.62
N ILE A 58 2.65 3.56 -3.99
CA ILE A 58 3.15 2.23 -3.66
C ILE A 58 3.64 1.44 -4.89
N ASP A 59 3.01 1.60 -6.06
CA ASP A 59 3.46 0.96 -7.29
C ASP A 59 4.89 1.39 -7.67
N GLU A 60 5.15 2.69 -7.68
CA GLU A 60 6.44 3.27 -8.07
C GLU A 60 7.51 3.03 -7.00
N ASP A 61 7.17 3.27 -5.73
CA ASP A 61 8.10 3.13 -4.60
C ASP A 61 8.49 1.68 -4.38
N HIS A 62 7.53 0.76 -4.48
CA HIS A 62 7.81 -0.67 -4.40
C HIS A 62 8.66 -1.13 -5.58
N ALA A 63 8.33 -0.69 -6.80
CA ALA A 63 9.08 -1.12 -7.99
C ALA A 63 10.57 -0.76 -7.91
N ARG A 64 10.92 0.37 -7.26
CA ARG A 64 12.30 0.84 -7.07
C ARG A 64 13.06 0.11 -5.96
N THR A 65 12.36 -0.33 -4.92
CA THR A 65 12.98 -0.81 -3.67
C THR A 65 12.84 -2.32 -3.45
N CYS A 66 11.95 -2.99 -4.19
CA CYS A 66 11.70 -4.41 -4.03
C CYS A 66 12.95 -5.24 -4.39
N PRO A 67 13.43 -6.12 -3.48
CA PRO A 67 14.57 -6.99 -3.78
C PRO A 67 14.27 -7.99 -4.90
N GLY A 68 12.99 -8.31 -5.15
CA GLY A 68 12.56 -9.16 -6.27
C GLY A 68 12.60 -8.50 -7.64
N ASN A 69 12.72 -7.17 -7.71
CA ASN A 69 12.89 -6.40 -8.95
C ASN A 69 14.35 -6.20 -9.35
N GLN A 70 15.29 -6.58 -8.48
CA GLN A 70 16.70 -6.64 -8.87
C GLN A 70 16.84 -7.69 -9.99
N PRO A 71 17.44 -7.36 -11.15
CA PRO A 71 17.76 -8.37 -12.14
C PRO A 71 18.67 -9.38 -11.45
N GLN A 72 18.11 -10.56 -11.19
CA GLN A 72 18.85 -11.69 -10.64
C GLN A 72 20.04 -11.88 -11.57
N ASN A 73 21.25 -11.62 -11.07
CA ASN A 73 22.47 -11.72 -11.85
C ASN A 73 22.66 -13.19 -12.25
N ARG A 74 22.05 -13.57 -13.38
CA ARG A 74 21.96 -14.94 -13.89
C ARG A 74 23.32 -15.47 -14.38
N ASN A 75 24.38 -14.66 -14.27
CA ASN A 75 25.72 -14.96 -14.80
C ASN A 75 26.83 -15.05 -13.74
N ALA A 76 26.53 -15.20 -12.44
CA ALA A 76 27.55 -15.38 -11.40
C ALA A 76 28.07 -16.83 -11.24
N ARG A 77 28.07 -17.63 -12.31
CA ARG A 77 28.76 -18.93 -12.39
C ARG A 77 29.32 -19.13 -13.79
N ALA A 78 30.58 -18.75 -13.97
CA ALA A 78 31.48 -19.26 -15.00
C ALA A 78 32.72 -19.79 -14.29
#